data_AF-W7N6N5-F1
#
_entry.id   AF-W7N6N5-F1
#
_cell.length_a   1.000
_cell.length_b   1.000
_cell.length_c   1.000
_cell.angle_alpha   90.00
_cell.angle_beta   90.00
_cell.angle_gamma   90.00
#
_symmetry.space_group_name_H-M   'P 1'
#
loop_
_entity.id
_entity.type
_entity.pdbx_description
1 polymer ?
#
loop_
_entity_poly.entity_id
_entity_poly.type
_entity_poly.pdbx_seq_one_letter_code
_entity_poly.pdbx_strand_id
1 'polypeptide(L)'
;MERNSMKNSYNYHKRILILSATLLSVSLIFATLLGMYNHFESFIARQANVLQTERDYVEIRTDQFTTRLKMFANLHEETEGTHIHDYSQHQHFLNDIQHHNGVLLGSPLTGSLPYIFLAAPSETGVPSTVSDNSLNLLQDFTPAVAIRTRELGRTLDNFIYTPDGKFLAFLSPDDSEIRHVLQSYPVSEIIQSQIQPTEAARQQQTPDYLLKKRIFWVPPHREALTGKLATYYATPIFTYGKISEVVVVGEHEKPWGSHRMGSLQGLKYPPPLHNNTC
;
A
#
# COMPACT_ATOMS: atom_id res chain seq x y z
N MET A 1 -4.06 87.90 -36.40
CA MET A 1 -3.12 86.92 -35.80
C MET A 1 -3.78 86.31 -34.56
N GLU A 2 -4.64 85.29 -34.68
CA GLU A 2 -5.30 84.68 -33.50
C GLU A 2 -5.44 83.15 -33.56
N ARG A 3 -5.21 82.52 -34.72
CA ARG A 3 -5.37 81.06 -34.90
C ARG A 3 -4.31 80.21 -34.19
N ASN A 4 -3.15 80.77 -33.87
CA ASN A 4 -2.04 80.02 -33.27
C ASN A 4 -2.15 79.86 -31.75
N SER A 5 -2.84 80.78 -31.06
CA SER A 5 -3.01 80.73 -29.60
C SER A 5 -3.97 79.60 -29.16
N MET A 6 -5.12 79.46 -29.83
CA MET A 6 -6.09 78.40 -29.51
C MET A 6 -5.59 76.98 -29.84
N LYS A 7 -4.82 76.82 -30.92
CA LYS A 7 -4.22 75.52 -31.30
C LYS A 7 -3.21 75.03 -30.26
N ASN A 8 -2.43 75.92 -29.65
CA ASN A 8 -1.46 75.55 -28.62
C ASN A 8 -2.12 75.14 -27.30
N SER A 9 -3.20 75.81 -26.89
CA SER A 9 -3.96 75.42 -25.69
C SER A 9 -4.64 74.05 -25.85
N TYR A 10 -5.24 73.77 -27.02
CA TYR A 10 -5.84 72.47 -27.33
C TYR A 10 -4.81 71.34 -27.34
N ASN A 11 -3.64 71.55 -27.96
CA ASN A 11 -2.56 70.55 -27.99
C ASN A 11 -1.98 70.30 -26.59
N TYR A 12 -1.94 71.32 -25.73
CA TYR A 12 -1.48 71.18 -24.34
C TYR A 12 -2.45 70.34 -23.51
N HIS A 13 -3.76 70.64 -23.57
CA HIS A 13 -4.79 69.85 -22.88
C HIS A 13 -4.82 68.41 -23.39
N LYS A 14 -4.71 68.18 -24.70
CA LYS A 14 -4.62 66.84 -25.29
C LYS A 14 -3.41 66.05 -24.78
N ARG A 15 -2.24 66.70 -24.63
CA ARG A 15 -1.04 66.06 -24.08
C ARG A 15 -1.19 65.68 -22.61
N ILE A 16 -1.76 66.57 -21.79
CA ILE A 16 -2.03 66.29 -20.37
C ILE A 16 -3.03 65.14 -20.21
N LEU A 17 -4.07 65.11 -21.05
CA LEU A 17 -5.10 64.07 -21.01
C LEU A 17 -4.55 62.70 -21.45
N ILE A 18 -3.68 62.67 -22.47
CA ILE A 18 -2.97 61.45 -22.86
C ILE A 18 -1.98 61.00 -21.78
N LEU A 19 -1.21 61.92 -21.19
CA LEU A 19 -0.26 61.60 -20.11
C LEU A 19 -0.96 60.99 -18.91
N SER A 20 -2.02 61.63 -18.41
CA SER A 20 -2.80 61.11 -17.29
C SER A 20 -3.45 59.75 -17.60
N ALA A 21 -3.99 59.57 -18.80
CA ALA A 21 -4.54 58.28 -19.23
C ALA A 21 -3.47 57.18 -19.29
N THR A 22 -2.27 57.48 -19.78
CA THR A 22 -1.16 56.52 -19.81
C THR A 22 -0.68 56.15 -18.40
N LEU A 23 -0.59 57.14 -17.50
CA LEU A 23 -0.16 56.93 -16.11
C LEU A 23 -1.16 56.08 -15.34
N LEU A 24 -2.46 56.34 -15.52
CA LEU A 24 -3.53 55.51 -14.95
C LEU A 24 -3.51 54.08 -15.49
N SER A 25 -3.29 53.91 -16.79
CA SER A 25 -3.22 52.59 -17.41
C SER A 25 -2.05 51.77 -16.87
N VAL A 26 -0.87 52.39 -16.73
CA VAL A 26 0.33 51.75 -16.14
C VAL A 26 0.10 51.40 -14.68
N SER A 27 -0.48 52.31 -13.90
CA SER A 27 -0.80 52.06 -12.49
C SER A 27 -1.79 50.91 -12.32
N LEU A 28 -2.80 50.83 -13.19
CA LEU A 28 -3.78 49.76 -13.18
C LEU A 28 -3.11 48.41 -13.49
N ILE A 29 -2.33 48.32 -14.57
CA ILE A 29 -1.59 47.10 -14.93
C ILE A 29 -0.67 46.64 -13.79
N PHE A 30 0.04 47.57 -13.15
CA PHE A 30 0.93 47.26 -12.04
C PHE A 30 0.16 46.72 -10.82
N ALA A 31 -0.98 47.33 -10.49
CA ALA A 31 -1.86 46.83 -9.43
C ALA A 31 -2.40 45.43 -9.74
N THR A 32 -2.80 45.15 -10.98
CA THR A 32 -3.26 43.82 -11.40
C THR A 32 -2.15 42.78 -11.30
N LEU A 33 -0.92 43.11 -11.72
CA LEU A 33 0.23 42.22 -11.63
C LEU A 33 0.57 41.87 -10.17
N LEU A 34 0.58 42.85 -9.28
CA LEU A 34 0.79 42.61 -7.84
C LEU A 34 -0.33 41.75 -7.23
N GLY A 35 -1.59 42.02 -7.61
CA GLY A 35 -2.73 41.21 -7.18
C GLY A 35 -2.62 39.75 -7.65
N MET A 36 -2.22 39.55 -8.90
CA MET A 36 -2.04 38.22 -9.49
C MET A 36 -0.86 37.48 -8.86
N TYR A 37 0.24 38.17 -8.56
CA TYR A 37 1.39 37.60 -7.85
C TYR A 37 1.01 37.12 -6.45
N ASN A 38 0.32 37.96 -5.67
CA ASN A 38 -0.14 37.59 -4.33
C ASN A 38 -1.15 36.43 -4.36
N HIS A 39 -2.03 36.39 -5.36
CA HIS A 39 -2.96 35.29 -5.52
C HIS A 39 -2.24 33.98 -5.85
N PHE A 40 -1.23 34.04 -6.72
CA PHE A 40 -0.41 32.89 -7.09
C PHE A 40 0.41 32.36 -5.91
N GLU A 41 1.11 33.22 -5.17
CA GLU A 41 1.80 32.85 -3.92
C GLU A 41 0.86 32.19 -2.92
N SER A 42 -0.34 32.76 -2.74
CA SER A 42 -1.34 32.18 -1.83
C SER A 42 -1.86 30.82 -2.30
N PHE A 43 -1.96 30.60 -3.61
CA PHE A 43 -2.37 29.32 -4.19
C PHE A 43 -1.27 28.27 -4.02
N ILE A 44 -0.01 28.63 -4.32
CA ILE A 44 1.14 27.74 -4.12
C ILE A 44 1.30 27.39 -2.65
N ALA A 45 1.20 28.37 -1.74
CA ALA A 45 1.28 28.13 -0.30
C ALA A 45 0.14 27.21 0.19
N ARG A 46 -1.09 27.35 -0.33
CA ARG A 46 -2.20 26.45 -0.01
C ARG A 46 -1.95 25.02 -0.51
N GLN A 47 -1.49 24.87 -1.75
CA GLN A 47 -1.18 23.56 -2.31
C GLN A 47 -0.03 22.89 -1.56
N ALA A 48 1.02 23.64 -1.22
CA ALA A 48 2.13 23.15 -0.41
C ALA A 48 1.68 22.70 0.98
N ASN A 49 0.81 23.47 1.65
CA ASN A 49 0.26 23.09 2.95
C ASN A 49 -0.62 21.84 2.89
N VAL A 50 -1.45 21.70 1.85
CA VAL A 50 -2.27 20.48 1.65
C VAL A 50 -1.37 19.27 1.44
N LEU A 51 -0.38 19.38 0.54
CA LEU A 51 0.58 18.31 0.29
C LEU A 51 1.40 17.96 1.54
N GLN A 52 1.83 18.95 2.32
CA GLN A 52 2.53 18.72 3.59
C GLN A 52 1.62 18.03 4.60
N THR A 53 0.37 18.47 4.75
CA THR A 53 -0.58 17.86 5.69
C THR A 53 -0.90 16.42 5.30
N GLU A 54 -1.09 16.15 4.01
CA GLU A 54 -1.29 14.79 3.50
C GLU A 54 -0.05 13.93 3.71
N ARG A 55 1.15 14.48 3.45
CA ARG A 55 2.41 13.78 3.69
C ARG A 55 2.60 13.46 5.17
N ASP A 56 2.43 14.43 6.06
CA ASP A 56 2.57 14.28 7.51
C ASP A 56 1.55 13.27 8.05
N TYR A 57 0.32 13.27 7.50
CA TYR A 57 -0.69 12.29 7.84
C TYR A 57 -0.30 10.87 7.43
N VAL A 58 0.23 10.69 6.22
CA VAL A 58 0.73 9.40 5.72
C VAL A 58 1.95 8.95 6.52
N GLU A 59 2.87 9.86 6.85
CA GLU A 59 4.09 9.61 7.63
C GLU A 59 3.73 9.15 9.05
N ILE A 60 2.90 9.91 9.79
CA ILE A 60 2.48 9.56 11.15
C ILE A 60 1.76 8.20 11.18
N ARG A 61 0.89 7.93 10.20
CA ARG A 61 0.13 6.67 10.16
C ARG A 61 1.05 5.48 9.86
N THR A 62 1.97 5.65 8.91
CA THR A 62 2.97 4.65 8.57
C THR A 62 3.89 4.37 9.77
N ASP A 63 4.33 5.40 10.49
CA ASP A 63 5.21 5.28 11.64
C ASP A 63 4.56 4.55 12.83
N GLN A 64 3.29 4.84 13.11
CA GLN A 64 2.58 4.14 14.19
C GLN A 64 2.41 2.65 13.87
N PHE A 65 2.07 2.34 12.61
CA PHE A 65 1.84 0.96 12.22
C PHE A 65 3.15 0.16 12.15
N THR A 66 4.18 0.74 11.55
CA THR A 66 5.52 0.13 11.50
C THR A 66 6.08 -0.08 12.90
N THR A 67 5.92 0.88 13.82
CA THR A 67 6.31 0.70 15.23
C THR A 67 5.59 -0.48 15.89
N ARG A 68 4.26 -0.59 15.72
CA ARG A 68 3.48 -1.71 16.28
C ARG A 68 3.88 -3.05 15.69
N LEU A 69 4.13 -3.10 14.39
CA LEU A 69 4.56 -4.33 13.71
C LEU A 69 5.95 -4.78 14.19
N LYS A 70 6.89 -3.85 14.42
CA LYS A 70 8.19 -4.15 15.03
C LYS A 70 8.05 -4.69 16.45
N MET A 71 7.21 -4.05 17.26
CA MET A 71 6.94 -4.50 18.63
C MET A 71 6.34 -5.91 18.63
N PHE A 72 5.38 -6.17 17.74
CA PHE A 72 4.79 -7.49 17.58
C PHE A 72 5.83 -8.55 17.24
N ALA A 73 6.68 -8.31 16.23
CA ALA A 73 7.70 -9.25 15.83
C ALA A 73 8.68 -9.56 16.97
N ASN A 74 9.18 -8.53 17.67
CA ASN A 74 10.06 -8.74 18.81
C ASN A 74 9.38 -9.52 19.93
N LEU A 75 8.13 -9.17 20.27
CA LEU A 75 7.38 -9.87 21.32
C LEU A 75 7.12 -11.33 20.96
N HIS A 76 6.74 -11.61 19.71
CA HIS A 76 6.52 -12.98 19.25
C HIS A 76 7.83 -13.79 19.30
N GLU A 77 8.93 -13.26 18.77
CA GLU A 77 10.26 -13.90 18.85
C GLU A 77 10.69 -14.19 20.30
N GLU A 78 10.46 -13.26 21.24
CA GLU A 78 10.81 -13.43 22.65
C GLU A 78 9.92 -14.44 23.38
N THR A 79 8.68 -14.61 22.94
CA THR A 79 7.66 -15.41 23.64
C THR A 79 7.33 -16.74 22.95
N GLU A 80 7.94 -17.02 21.80
CA GLU A 80 7.79 -18.25 21.01
C GLU A 80 7.99 -19.51 21.87
N GLY A 81 8.95 -19.49 22.80
CA GLY A 81 9.22 -20.61 23.70
C GLY A 81 8.30 -20.74 24.92
N THR A 82 7.37 -19.80 25.13
CA THR A 82 6.54 -19.71 26.36
C THR A 82 5.05 -19.83 26.07
N HIS A 83 4.61 -19.61 24.83
CA HIS A 83 3.21 -19.76 24.48
C HIS A 83 2.80 -21.24 24.45
N ILE A 84 1.73 -21.55 25.17
CA ILE A 84 1.06 -22.84 25.11
C ILE A 84 -0.18 -22.64 24.24
N HIS A 85 -0.02 -22.83 22.93
CA HIS A 85 -1.16 -22.84 22.02
C HIS A 85 -1.83 -24.23 22.03
N ASP A 86 -3.11 -24.25 21.67
CA ASP A 86 -3.91 -25.47 21.63
C ASP A 86 -3.52 -26.32 20.40
N TYR A 87 -2.57 -27.23 20.61
CA TYR A 87 -2.09 -28.14 19.57
C TYR A 87 -3.21 -28.96 18.90
N SER A 88 -4.36 -29.16 19.54
CA SER A 88 -5.48 -29.85 18.91
C SER A 88 -6.07 -29.04 17.75
N GLN A 89 -6.13 -27.72 17.86
CA GLN A 89 -6.60 -26.84 16.79
C GLN A 89 -5.64 -26.82 15.60
N HIS A 90 -4.32 -26.90 15.86
CA HIS A 90 -3.33 -27.03 14.80
C HIS A 90 -3.54 -28.30 14.01
N GLN A 91 -3.73 -29.43 14.68
CA GLN A 91 -3.98 -30.71 14.01
C GLN A 91 -5.27 -30.68 13.19
N HIS A 92 -6.34 -30.09 13.72
CA HIS A 92 -7.57 -29.90 12.95
C HIS A 92 -7.35 -29.03 11.71
N PHE A 93 -6.66 -27.90 11.85
CA PHE A 93 -6.31 -27.03 10.72
C PHE A 93 -5.47 -27.75 9.66
N LEU A 94 -4.44 -28.48 10.10
CA LEU A 94 -3.57 -29.25 9.21
C LEU A 94 -4.36 -30.36 8.51
N ASN A 95 -5.28 -31.03 9.18
CA ASN A 95 -6.16 -32.00 8.52
C ASN A 95 -7.08 -31.30 7.50
N ASP A 96 -7.69 -30.18 7.85
CA ASP A 96 -8.61 -29.47 6.96
C ASP A 96 -7.91 -28.98 5.69
N ILE A 97 -6.74 -28.35 5.82
CA ILE A 97 -5.98 -27.88 4.64
C ILE A 97 -5.53 -29.04 3.75
N GLN A 98 -5.24 -30.21 4.32
CA GLN A 98 -4.92 -31.43 3.57
C GLN A 98 -6.12 -31.97 2.81
N HIS A 99 -7.29 -32.06 3.45
CA HIS A 99 -8.52 -32.53 2.80
C HIS A 99 -8.97 -31.61 1.65
N HIS A 100 -8.62 -30.33 1.71
CA HIS A 100 -8.94 -29.34 0.67
C HIS A 100 -7.78 -29.09 -0.30
N ASN A 101 -6.88 -30.06 -0.49
CA ASN A 101 -5.78 -30.01 -1.46
C ASN A 101 -4.87 -28.78 -1.31
N GLY A 102 -4.61 -28.35 -0.08
CA GLY A 102 -3.72 -27.22 0.20
C GLY A 102 -4.39 -25.85 0.15
N VAL A 103 -5.73 -25.77 -0.02
CA VAL A 103 -6.46 -24.49 -0.06
C VAL A 103 -7.56 -24.50 0.98
N LEU A 104 -7.52 -23.59 1.95
CA LEU A 104 -8.57 -23.46 2.97
C LEU A 104 -9.07 -22.01 3.02
N LEU A 105 -10.39 -21.83 2.94
CA LEU A 105 -11.05 -20.52 3.00
C LEU A 105 -11.64 -20.33 4.40
N GLY A 106 -10.99 -19.51 5.21
CA GLY A 106 -11.32 -19.31 6.62
C GLY A 106 -10.87 -20.48 7.49
N SER A 107 -10.67 -20.21 8.78
CA SER A 107 -10.33 -21.23 9.76
C SER A 107 -10.74 -20.78 11.15
N PRO A 108 -11.18 -21.69 12.04
CA PRO A 108 -11.34 -21.40 13.46
C PRO A 108 -10.08 -20.78 14.09
N LEU A 109 -8.90 -21.13 13.56
CA LEU A 109 -7.58 -20.62 13.97
C LEU A 109 -7.50 -19.08 13.95
N THR A 110 -8.16 -18.44 12.98
CA THR A 110 -8.15 -16.98 12.80
C THR A 110 -9.48 -16.33 13.17
N GLY A 111 -10.36 -17.06 13.86
CA GLY A 111 -11.68 -16.58 14.26
C GLY A 111 -12.53 -16.14 13.07
N SER A 112 -13.05 -14.92 13.13
CA SER A 112 -13.93 -14.36 12.09
C SER A 112 -13.19 -13.61 10.98
N LEU A 113 -11.85 -13.60 10.98
CA LEU A 113 -11.10 -12.92 9.92
C LEU A 113 -11.08 -13.80 8.65
N PRO A 114 -11.40 -13.24 7.46
CA PRO A 114 -11.48 -14.00 6.22
C PRO A 114 -10.11 -14.29 5.62
N TYR A 115 -9.31 -15.10 6.31
CA TYR A 115 -8.04 -15.57 5.77
C TYR A 115 -8.24 -16.68 4.75
N ILE A 116 -7.42 -16.65 3.71
CA ILE A 116 -7.26 -17.69 2.71
C ILE A 116 -5.90 -18.32 2.96
N PHE A 117 -5.90 -19.62 3.24
CA PHE A 117 -4.69 -20.38 3.50
C PHE A 117 -4.32 -21.22 2.30
N LEU A 118 -3.06 -21.08 1.89
CA LEU A 118 -2.45 -21.85 0.81
C LEU A 118 -1.26 -22.61 1.38
N ALA A 119 -1.23 -23.92 1.17
CA ALA A 119 -0.12 -24.78 1.48
C ALA A 119 0.29 -25.56 0.23
N ALA A 120 1.54 -25.40 -0.19
CA ALA A 120 2.07 -26.12 -1.33
C ALA A 120 2.23 -27.62 -0.99
N PRO A 121 1.78 -28.52 -1.88
CA PRO A 121 2.05 -29.95 -1.72
C PRO A 121 3.56 -30.20 -1.75
N SER A 122 4.05 -31.09 -0.87
CA SER A 122 5.46 -31.51 -0.93
C SER A 122 5.69 -32.45 -2.10
N GLU A 123 6.93 -32.48 -2.60
CA GLU A 123 7.40 -33.38 -3.67
C GLU A 123 7.19 -34.87 -3.34
N THR A 124 7.06 -35.22 -2.07
CA THR A 124 6.80 -36.59 -1.59
C THR A 124 5.33 -36.97 -1.52
N GLY A 125 4.40 -36.08 -1.93
CA GLY A 125 2.96 -36.27 -1.77
C GLY A 125 2.46 -36.15 -0.32
N VAL A 126 3.36 -35.94 0.64
CA VAL A 126 3.03 -35.60 2.03
C VAL A 126 3.09 -34.08 2.13
N PRO A 127 1.98 -33.36 2.26
CA PRO A 127 1.96 -31.89 2.27
C PRO A 127 3.01 -31.37 3.23
N SER A 128 3.83 -30.45 2.74
CA SER A 128 4.88 -29.86 3.53
C SER A 128 4.26 -29.27 4.78
N THR A 129 4.63 -29.81 5.94
CA THR A 129 4.01 -29.47 7.21
C THR A 129 4.26 -28.00 7.48
N VAL A 130 3.18 -27.21 7.44
CA VAL A 130 3.16 -25.87 8.02
C VAL A 130 3.70 -26.00 9.43
N SER A 131 4.73 -25.23 9.77
CA SER A 131 5.35 -25.33 11.09
C SER A 131 4.35 -24.88 12.16
N ASP A 132 4.42 -25.48 13.35
CA ASP A 132 3.65 -24.99 14.49
C ASP A 132 3.95 -23.51 14.78
N ASN A 133 5.18 -23.06 14.52
CA ASN A 133 5.60 -21.67 14.69
C ASN A 133 4.83 -20.73 13.76
N SER A 134 4.63 -21.11 12.49
CA SER A 134 3.80 -20.34 11.55
C SER A 134 2.34 -20.25 12.00
N LEU A 135 1.80 -21.32 12.60
CA LEU A 135 0.44 -21.34 13.14
C LEU A 135 0.31 -20.49 14.41
N ASN A 136 1.29 -20.57 15.31
CA ASN A 136 1.39 -19.73 16.51
C ASN A 136 1.45 -18.25 16.12
N LEU A 137 2.33 -17.89 15.18
CA LEU A 137 2.46 -16.52 14.67
C LEU A 137 1.13 -16.00 14.14
N LEU A 138 0.41 -16.83 13.39
CA LEU A 138 -0.89 -16.48 12.84
C LEU A 138 -1.94 -16.27 13.94
N GLN A 139 -1.98 -17.13 14.97
CA GLN A 139 -2.87 -16.97 16.13
C GLN A 139 -2.55 -15.70 16.91
N ASP A 140 -1.27 -15.36 17.09
CA ASP A 140 -0.83 -14.18 17.83
C ASP A 140 -1.09 -12.88 17.03
N PHE A 141 -0.94 -12.94 15.71
CA PHE A 141 -1.12 -11.78 14.83
C PHE A 141 -2.59 -11.45 14.58
N THR A 142 -3.46 -12.46 14.52
CA THR A 142 -4.88 -12.31 14.19
C THR A 142 -5.61 -11.29 15.08
N PRO A 143 -5.49 -11.31 16.43
CA PRO A 143 -6.09 -10.30 17.29
C PRO A 143 -5.61 -8.87 16.98
N ALA A 144 -4.31 -8.70 16.71
CA ALA A 144 -3.74 -7.39 16.40
C ALA A 144 -4.35 -6.81 15.11
N VAL A 145 -4.52 -7.66 14.08
CA VAL A 145 -5.21 -7.29 12.83
C VAL A 145 -6.68 -6.96 13.08
N ALA A 146 -7.40 -7.79 13.85
CA ALA A 146 -8.82 -7.59 14.13
C ALA A 146 -9.10 -6.26 14.85
N ILE A 147 -8.29 -5.93 15.87
CA ILE A 147 -8.37 -4.64 16.58
C ILE A 147 -8.14 -3.50 15.60
N ARG A 148 -7.13 -3.61 14.73
CA ARG A 148 -6.79 -2.54 13.79
C ARG A 148 -7.85 -2.33 12.72
N THR A 149 -8.44 -3.40 12.20
CA THR A 149 -9.58 -3.32 11.27
C THR A 149 -10.74 -2.55 11.88
N ARG A 150 -11.02 -2.75 13.19
CA ARG A 150 -12.04 -1.99 13.92
C ARG A 150 -11.66 -0.52 14.11
N GLU A 151 -10.41 -0.22 14.48
CA GLU A 151 -9.92 1.16 14.64
C GLU A 151 -9.98 1.97 13.34
N LEU A 152 -9.63 1.35 12.21
CA LEU A 152 -9.53 2.01 10.91
C LEU A 152 -10.84 2.04 10.13
N GLY A 153 -11.83 1.23 10.53
CA GLY A 153 -13.06 1.01 9.76
C GLY A 153 -12.83 0.35 8.39
N ARG A 154 -11.63 -0.20 8.16
CA ARG A 154 -11.23 -0.94 6.95
C ARG A 154 -10.20 -1.99 7.30
N THR A 155 -10.22 -3.10 6.57
CA THR A 155 -9.20 -4.15 6.65
C THR A 155 -7.97 -3.71 5.85
N LEU A 156 -6.79 -3.78 6.45
CA LEU A 156 -5.52 -3.70 5.69
C LEU A 156 -5.26 -5.07 5.10
N ASP A 157 -4.87 -5.13 3.83
CA ASP A 157 -4.45 -6.39 3.25
C ASP A 157 -3.17 -6.83 3.95
N ASN A 158 -3.16 -8.07 4.41
CA ASN A 158 -2.00 -8.61 5.08
C ASN A 158 -1.86 -10.08 4.73
N PHE A 159 -0.62 -10.53 4.69
CA PHE A 159 -0.34 -11.93 4.53
C PHE A 159 0.90 -12.35 5.28
N ILE A 160 0.91 -13.59 5.70
CA ILE A 160 2.04 -14.24 6.36
C ILE A 160 2.49 -15.36 5.45
N TYR A 161 3.78 -15.47 5.21
CA TYR A 161 4.33 -16.54 4.38
C TYR A 161 5.63 -17.11 4.95
N THR A 162 5.92 -18.35 4.55
CA THR A 162 7.22 -18.97 4.81
C THR A 162 8.17 -18.70 3.63
N PRO A 163 9.45 -18.31 3.87
CA PRO A 163 10.39 -17.99 2.79
C PRO A 163 10.66 -19.11 1.78
N ASP A 164 10.37 -20.37 2.14
CA ASP A 164 10.46 -21.52 1.24
C ASP A 164 9.25 -21.62 0.28
N GLY A 165 8.28 -20.72 0.39
CA GLY A 165 7.10 -20.64 -0.47
C GLY A 165 6.14 -21.81 -0.29
N LYS A 166 6.17 -22.46 0.88
CA LYS A 166 5.32 -23.61 1.18
C LYS A 166 4.02 -23.25 1.87
N PHE A 167 3.96 -22.12 2.54
CA PHE A 167 2.75 -21.65 3.22
C PHE A 167 2.52 -20.16 2.98
N LEU A 168 1.26 -19.80 2.79
CA LEU A 168 0.77 -18.43 2.71
C LEU A 168 -0.60 -18.34 3.39
N ALA A 169 -0.76 -17.41 4.32
CA ALA A 169 -2.05 -16.99 4.86
C ALA A 169 -2.35 -15.57 4.40
N PHE A 170 -3.32 -15.37 3.52
CA PHE A 170 -3.67 -14.08 2.92
C PHE A 170 -5.03 -13.60 3.44
N LEU A 171 -5.09 -12.41 4.05
CA LEU A 171 -6.35 -11.82 4.49
C LEU A 171 -7.02 -11.12 3.31
N SER A 172 -8.18 -11.62 2.88
CA SER A 172 -9.00 -10.95 1.86
C SER A 172 -10.45 -10.87 2.29
N PRO A 173 -11.07 -9.67 2.30
CA PRO A 173 -12.51 -9.56 2.49
C PRO A 173 -13.32 -10.05 1.27
N ASP A 174 -12.70 -10.16 0.09
CA ASP A 174 -13.33 -10.61 -1.16
C ASP A 174 -12.66 -11.88 -1.65
N ASP A 175 -13.41 -12.98 -1.68
CA ASP A 175 -12.93 -14.30 -2.10
C ASP A 175 -13.26 -14.63 -3.56
N SER A 176 -14.07 -13.81 -4.23
CA SER A 176 -14.63 -14.14 -5.54
C SER A 176 -13.57 -14.11 -6.65
N GLU A 177 -12.77 -13.04 -6.70
CA GLU A 177 -11.64 -12.90 -7.63
C GLU A 177 -10.56 -13.96 -7.35
N ILE A 178 -10.30 -14.22 -6.07
CA ILE A 178 -9.25 -15.14 -5.63
C ILE A 178 -9.60 -16.58 -5.96
N ARG A 179 -10.87 -16.99 -5.80
CA ARG A 179 -11.34 -18.34 -6.18
C ARG A 179 -11.06 -18.65 -7.65
N HIS A 180 -11.19 -17.67 -8.54
CA HIS A 180 -10.91 -17.89 -9.97
C HIS A 180 -9.43 -18.15 -10.23
N VAL A 181 -8.54 -17.41 -9.56
CA VAL A 181 -7.08 -17.62 -9.63
C VAL A 181 -6.70 -19.00 -9.08
N LEU A 182 -7.27 -19.38 -7.93
CA LEU A 182 -7.03 -20.68 -7.28
C LEU A 182 -7.50 -21.88 -8.11
N GLN A 183 -8.48 -21.70 -9.01
CA GLN A 183 -8.94 -22.74 -9.93
C GLN A 183 -8.09 -22.82 -11.20
N SER A 184 -7.38 -21.75 -11.54
CA SER A 184 -6.68 -21.60 -12.84
C SER A 184 -5.20 -21.94 -12.76
N TYR A 185 -4.59 -21.83 -11.58
CA TYR A 185 -3.15 -22.00 -11.39
C TYR A 185 -2.81 -22.95 -10.23
N PRO A 186 -1.67 -23.66 -10.29
CA PRO A 186 -1.18 -24.44 -9.16
C PRO A 186 -0.91 -23.57 -7.92
N VAL A 187 -1.25 -24.10 -6.73
CA VAL A 187 -1.09 -23.41 -5.44
C VAL A 187 0.36 -22.93 -5.22
N SER A 188 1.34 -23.75 -5.58
CA SER A 188 2.77 -23.39 -5.45
C SER A 188 3.15 -22.18 -6.31
N GLU A 189 2.65 -22.09 -7.54
CA GLU A 189 2.90 -20.94 -8.43
C GLU A 189 2.22 -19.67 -7.92
N ILE A 190 1.02 -19.81 -7.35
CA ILE A 190 0.30 -18.69 -6.74
C ILE A 190 1.07 -18.16 -5.53
N ILE A 191 1.54 -19.04 -4.63
CA ILE A 191 2.33 -18.62 -3.47
C ILE A 191 3.60 -17.90 -3.95
N GLN A 192 4.35 -18.51 -4.89
CA GLN A 192 5.60 -17.94 -5.39
C GLN A 192 5.38 -16.57 -6.04
N SER A 193 4.37 -16.43 -6.90
CA SER A 193 4.06 -15.16 -7.55
C SER A 193 3.64 -14.07 -6.56
N GLN A 194 2.92 -14.42 -5.49
CA GLN A 194 2.54 -13.47 -4.45
C GLN A 194 3.74 -13.01 -3.61
N ILE A 195 4.67 -13.90 -3.26
CA ILE A 195 5.80 -13.57 -2.36
C ILE A 195 7.02 -12.99 -3.09
N GLN A 196 7.17 -13.25 -4.40
CA GLN A 196 8.36 -12.89 -5.18
C GLN A 196 8.75 -11.40 -5.10
N PRO A 197 7.82 -10.42 -5.16
CA PRO A 197 8.17 -9.02 -4.99
C PRO A 197 8.76 -8.72 -3.61
N THR A 198 8.20 -9.32 -2.56
CA THR A 198 8.66 -9.15 -1.18
C THR A 198 10.02 -9.80 -0.97
N GLU A 199 10.22 -11.02 -1.49
CA GLU A 199 11.51 -11.71 -1.41
C GLU A 199 12.61 -11.00 -2.20
N ALA A 200 12.29 -10.44 -3.38
CA ALA A 200 13.23 -9.64 -4.15
C ALA A 200 13.66 -8.38 -3.38
N ALA A 201 12.74 -7.71 -2.70
CA ALA A 201 13.05 -6.56 -1.85
C ALA A 201 13.88 -6.98 -0.62
N ARG A 202 13.58 -8.13 -0.02
CA ARG A 202 14.30 -8.69 1.13
C ARG A 202 15.76 -9.02 0.79
N GLN A 203 16.01 -9.63 -0.37
CA GLN A 203 17.36 -10.01 -0.83
C GLN A 203 18.29 -8.81 -1.08
N GLN A 204 17.72 -7.61 -1.27
CA GLN A 204 18.50 -6.37 -1.39
C GLN A 204 18.99 -5.85 -0.03
N GLN A 205 18.49 -6.40 1.08
CA GLN A 205 18.86 -5.99 2.44
C GLN A 205 19.86 -6.97 3.05
N THR A 206 20.79 -6.44 3.85
CA THR A 206 21.70 -7.29 4.63
C THR A 206 20.96 -7.90 5.84
N PRO A 207 21.36 -9.10 6.31
CA PRO A 207 20.79 -9.68 7.53
C PRO A 207 20.87 -8.74 8.74
N ASP A 208 22.01 -8.06 8.92
CA ASP A 208 22.20 -7.07 9.99
C ASP A 208 21.23 -5.89 9.89
N TYR A 209 20.94 -5.44 8.66
CA TYR A 209 19.94 -4.40 8.43
C TYR A 209 18.55 -4.88 8.86
N LEU A 210 18.16 -6.09 8.46
CA LEU A 210 16.86 -6.66 8.79
C LEU A 210 16.68 -6.87 10.30
N LEU A 211 17.72 -7.33 11.00
CA LEU A 211 17.73 -7.44 12.46
C LEU A 211 17.59 -6.08 13.14
N LYS A 212 18.30 -5.04 12.65
CA LYS A 212 18.30 -3.71 13.29
C LYS A 212 17.05 -2.89 12.97
N LYS A 213 16.58 -2.92 11.73
CA LYS A 213 15.47 -2.09 11.26
C LYS A 213 14.12 -2.77 11.40
N ARG A 214 14.10 -4.12 11.39
CA ARG A 214 12.93 -5.01 11.49
C ARG A 214 11.86 -4.83 10.42
N ILE A 215 11.90 -3.77 9.63
CA ILE A 215 10.95 -3.50 8.55
C ILE A 215 11.72 -3.10 7.30
N PHE A 216 11.25 -3.60 6.17
CA PHE A 216 11.68 -3.17 4.86
C PHE A 216 10.48 -2.89 3.97
N TRP A 217 10.71 -2.05 2.97
CA TRP A 217 9.70 -1.62 2.00
C TRP A 217 9.74 -2.51 0.78
N VAL A 218 8.56 -2.87 0.29
CA VAL A 218 8.40 -3.54 -1.00
C VAL A 218 7.91 -2.51 -2.02
N PRO A 219 8.59 -2.36 -3.17
CA PRO A 219 8.14 -1.45 -4.22
C PRO A 219 6.70 -1.75 -4.66
N PRO A 220 5.92 -0.73 -5.10
CA PRO A 220 4.58 -0.94 -5.61
C PRO A 220 4.55 -1.96 -6.74
N HIS A 221 3.67 -2.94 -6.64
CA HIS A 221 3.50 -3.99 -7.64
C HIS A 221 2.05 -4.47 -7.69
N ARG A 222 1.72 -5.23 -8.74
CA ARG A 222 0.42 -5.89 -8.83
C ARG A 222 0.45 -7.21 -8.09
N GLU A 223 -0.50 -7.40 -7.19
CA GLU A 223 -0.66 -8.67 -6.50
C GLU A 223 -1.05 -9.80 -7.45
N ALA A 224 -0.55 -11.01 -7.19
CA ALA A 224 -0.93 -12.18 -7.96
C ALA A 224 -2.37 -12.64 -7.66
N LEU A 225 -2.79 -12.53 -6.39
CA LEU A 225 -4.11 -12.99 -5.94
C LEU A 225 -5.26 -12.06 -6.34
N THR A 226 -5.04 -10.74 -6.29
CA THR A 226 -6.10 -9.74 -6.52
C THR A 226 -5.91 -8.93 -7.81
N GLY A 227 -4.71 -8.92 -8.40
CA GLY A 227 -4.36 -8.07 -9.55
C GLY A 227 -4.28 -6.56 -9.24
N LYS A 228 -4.55 -6.16 -7.99
CA LYS A 228 -4.58 -4.76 -7.54
C LYS A 228 -3.16 -4.23 -7.33
N LEU A 229 -2.99 -2.93 -7.53
CA LEU A 229 -1.74 -2.25 -7.23
C LEU A 229 -1.64 -2.05 -5.72
N ALA A 230 -0.61 -2.64 -5.12
CA ALA A 230 -0.41 -2.64 -3.70
C ALA A 230 1.01 -2.20 -3.35
N THR A 231 1.13 -1.60 -2.18
CA THR A 231 2.41 -1.25 -1.58
C THR A 231 2.52 -1.96 -0.23
N TYR A 232 3.65 -2.63 0.00
CA TYR A 232 3.86 -3.45 1.20
C TYR A 232 4.98 -2.96 2.11
N TYR A 233 4.74 -3.19 3.39
CA TYR A 233 5.74 -3.23 4.45
C TYR A 233 5.86 -4.67 4.92
N ALA A 234 7.09 -5.15 5.03
CA ALA A 234 7.35 -6.52 5.43
C ALA A 234 8.26 -6.55 6.66
N THR A 235 7.96 -7.48 7.57
CA THR A 235 8.72 -7.75 8.78
C THR A 235 9.11 -9.22 8.80
N PRO A 236 10.42 -9.54 8.74
CA PRO A 236 10.88 -10.91 8.92
C PRO A 236 10.83 -11.28 10.41
N ILE A 237 10.35 -12.49 10.68
CA ILE A 237 10.36 -13.13 12.00
C ILE A 237 11.57 -14.04 12.08
N PHE A 238 12.37 -13.89 13.14
CA PHE A 238 13.60 -14.63 13.34
C PHE A 238 13.44 -15.69 14.43
N THR A 239 13.47 -16.95 14.02
CA THR A 239 13.55 -18.10 14.93
C THR A 239 14.96 -18.71 14.84
N TYR A 240 15.63 -18.82 15.99
CA TYR A 240 17.03 -19.31 16.09
C TYR A 240 18.03 -18.62 15.14
N GLY A 241 17.86 -17.31 14.92
CA GLY A 241 18.74 -16.51 14.08
C GLY A 241 18.56 -16.71 12.57
N LYS A 242 17.50 -17.41 12.14
CA LYS A 242 17.09 -17.54 10.74
C LYS A 242 15.69 -16.98 10.56
N ILE A 243 15.41 -16.49 9.34
CA ILE A 243 14.07 -16.04 9.00
C ILE A 243 13.20 -17.27 8.79
N SER A 244 12.18 -17.43 9.63
CA SER A 244 11.23 -18.54 9.60
C SER A 244 9.94 -18.15 8.86
N GLU A 245 9.46 -16.93 9.10
CA GLU A 245 8.27 -16.36 8.49
C GLU A 245 8.48 -14.89 8.13
N VAL A 246 7.62 -14.37 7.26
CA VAL A 246 7.55 -12.95 6.95
C VAL A 246 6.10 -12.49 7.05
N VAL A 247 5.88 -11.47 7.86
CA VAL A 247 4.59 -10.79 7.98
C VAL A 247 4.59 -9.59 7.05
N VAL A 248 3.64 -9.56 6.13
CA VAL A 248 3.47 -8.49 5.15
C VAL A 248 2.15 -7.79 5.39
N VAL A 249 2.17 -6.48 5.37
CA VAL A 249 0.97 -5.65 5.46
C VAL A 249 1.06 -4.56 4.41
N GLY A 250 -0.07 -4.30 3.76
CA GLY A 250 -0.15 -3.25 2.77
C GLY A 250 -1.48 -2.57 2.67
N GLU A 251 -1.48 -1.68 1.70
CA GLU A 251 -2.62 -0.88 1.33
C GLU A 251 -2.74 -0.93 -0.19
N HIS A 252 -3.92 -1.31 -0.69
CA HIS A 252 -4.27 -1.06 -2.08
C HIS A 252 -4.38 0.44 -2.29
N GLU A 253 -3.76 0.92 -3.37
CA GLU A 253 -4.03 2.29 -3.80
C GLU A 253 -5.51 2.41 -4.17
N LYS A 254 -6.22 3.30 -3.47
CA LYS A 254 -7.50 3.78 -4.01
C LYS A 254 -7.20 4.44 -5.35
N PRO A 255 -7.97 4.17 -6.41
CA PRO A 255 -7.78 4.87 -7.67
C PRO A 255 -7.84 6.37 -7.42
N TRP A 256 -6.74 7.06 -7.74
CA TRP A 256 -6.66 8.52 -7.76
C TRP A 256 -7.81 9.04 -8.62
N GLY A 257 -8.86 9.61 -7.99
CA GLY A 257 -10.00 10.18 -8.71
C GLY A 257 -11.39 9.99 -8.08
N SER A 258 -11.58 9.16 -7.06
CA SER A 258 -12.95 8.85 -6.57
C SER A 258 -13.71 10.00 -5.88
N HIS A 259 -13.11 11.17 -5.68
CA HIS A 259 -13.85 12.34 -5.18
C HIS A 259 -14.33 13.33 -6.23
N ARG A 260 -13.89 13.27 -7.50
CA ARG A 260 -14.49 14.06 -8.59
C ARG A 260 -14.17 13.44 -9.95
N MET A 261 -15.11 12.68 -10.51
CA MET A 261 -15.56 12.80 -11.91
C MET A 261 -16.51 11.66 -12.27
N GLY A 262 -17.65 12.01 -12.84
CA GLY A 262 -18.63 11.06 -13.36
C GLY A 262 -18.09 10.25 -14.54
N SER A 263 -18.61 9.03 -14.62
CA SER A 263 -18.70 8.13 -15.78
C SER A 263 -17.70 8.35 -16.92
N LEU A 264 -16.68 7.49 -16.98
CA LEU A 264 -16.21 6.94 -18.25
C LEU A 264 -15.96 5.44 -18.06
N GLN A 265 -17.03 4.66 -18.16
CA GLN A 265 -16.95 3.25 -18.48
C GLN A 265 -16.48 3.11 -19.93
N GLY A 266 -15.46 2.29 -20.14
CA GLY A 266 -15.11 1.78 -21.47
C GLY A 266 -13.66 1.99 -21.84
N LEU A 267 -12.77 1.15 -21.31
CA LEU A 267 -11.52 0.81 -22.00
C LEU A 267 -11.18 -0.66 -21.70
N LYS A 268 -11.25 -1.45 -22.77
CA LYS A 268 -10.95 -2.88 -22.82
C LYS A 268 -9.48 -3.13 -22.47
N TYR A 269 -9.25 -4.17 -21.66
CA TYR A 269 -7.94 -4.69 -21.29
C TYR A 269 -7.17 -5.21 -22.52
N PRO A 270 -5.84 -5.01 -22.61
CA PRO A 270 -4.98 -5.84 -23.44
C PRO A 270 -4.60 -7.13 -22.69
N PRO A 271 -4.38 -8.25 -23.40
CA PRO A 271 -3.93 -9.51 -22.79
C PRO A 271 -2.45 -9.44 -22.35
N PRO A 272 -2.02 -10.28 -21.38
CA PRO A 272 -0.63 -10.34 -20.95
C PRO A 272 0.27 -10.95 -22.03
N LEU A 273 1.48 -10.38 -22.13
CA LEU A 273 2.55 -10.81 -23.03
C LEU A 273 3.03 -12.22 -22.65
N HIS A 274 2.88 -13.17 -23.57
CA HIS A 274 3.63 -14.42 -23.57
C HIS A 274 5.12 -14.10 -23.78
N ASN A 275 5.94 -14.34 -22.76
CA ASN A 275 7.38 -14.50 -22.96
C ASN A 275 7.64 -15.91 -23.49
N ASN A 276 7.71 -16.02 -24.82
CA ASN A 276 8.40 -17.10 -25.50
C ASN A 276 9.90 -16.77 -25.50
N THR A 277 10.70 -17.57 -24.82
CA THR A 277 12.08 -17.80 -25.25
C THR A 277 12.45 -19.25 -24.97
N CYS A 278 12.74 -19.93 -26.08
CA CYS A 278 13.55 -21.14 -26.18
C CYS A 278 14.95 -20.94 -25.57
#